data_AF-A0A2M8SWA4-F1
#
_entry.id   AF-A0A2M8SWA4-F1
#
_cell.length_a   1.000
_cell.length_b   1.000
_cell.length_c   1.000
_cell.angle_alpha   90.00
_cell.angle_beta   90.00
_cell.angle_gamma   90.00
#
_symmetry.space_group_name_H-M   'P 1'
#
loop_
_entity.id
_entity.type
_entity.pdbx_description
1 polymer ?
#
loop_
_entity_poly.entity_id
_entity_poly.type
_entity_poly.pdbx_seq_one_letter_code
_entity_poly.pdbx_strand_id
1 'polypeptide(L)' 'MVIADDRPLWVQEEDKLMACMTRCSQFKACASRMGSDCKKLGGTEIPKINSGGRYHGTAKHQSLPARTG' A
#
# COMPACT_ATOMS: atom_id res chain seq x y z
N MET A 1 14.85 -15.58 10.70
CA MET A 1 13.80 -16.57 10.41
C MET A 1 12.97 -16.02 9.27
N VAL A 2 13.15 -16.53 8.06
CA VAL A 2 12.33 -16.15 6.90
C VAL A 2 11.18 -17.14 6.90
N ILE A 3 10.00 -16.71 7.33
CA ILE A 3 8.79 -17.51 7.22
C ILE A 3 8.38 -17.41 5.75
N ALA A 4 8.60 -18.46 4.97
CA ALA A 4 8.05 -18.54 3.63
C ALA A 4 6.53 -18.70 3.77
N ASP A 5 5.78 -17.75 3.22
CA ASP A 5 4.32 -17.83 3.16
C ASP A 5 3.95 -18.62 1.91
N ASP A 6 3.68 -19.92 2.08
CA ASP A 6 3.31 -20.83 0.99
C ASP A 6 1.86 -20.63 0.50
N ARG A 7 1.11 -19.67 1.07
CA ARG A 7 -0.26 -19.40 0.64
C ARG A 7 -0.24 -18.77 -0.76
N PRO A 8 -1.28 -19.03 -1.57
CA PRO A 8 -1.34 -18.47 -2.92
C PRO A 8 -1.34 -16.94 -2.89
N LEU A 9 -0.74 -16.31 -3.91
CA LEU A 9 -0.51 -14.86 -3.96
C LEU A 9 -1.76 -14.03 -3.71
N TRP A 10 -2.92 -14.47 -4.22
CA TRP A 10 -4.20 -13.77 -4.02
C TRP A 10 -4.59 -13.69 -2.53
N VAL A 11 -4.30 -14.72 -1.73
CA VAL A 11 -4.55 -14.71 -0.28
C VAL A 11 -3.63 -13.72 0.42
N GLN A 12 -2.37 -13.66 0.00
CA GLN A 12 -1.41 -12.71 0.56
C GLN A 12 -1.82 -11.26 0.25
N GLU A 13 -2.30 -11.00 -0.97
CA GLU A 13 -2.80 -9.68 -1.37
C GLU A 13 -4.05 -9.26 -0.59
N GLU A 14 -5.00 -10.17 -0.37
CA GLU A 14 -6.17 -9.93 0.47
C GLU A 14 -5.78 -9.64 1.93
N ASP A 15 -4.85 -10.40 2.50
CA ASP A 15 -4.36 -10.17 3.86
C ASP A 15 -3.72 -8.79 4.01
N LYS A 16 -2.90 -8.39 3.02
CA LYS A 16 -2.30 -7.05 2.99
C LYS A 16 -3.39 -5.97 2.95
N LEU A 17 -4.42 -6.16 2.12
CA LEU A 17 -5.55 -5.24 2.03
C LEU A 17 -6.32 -5.16 3.36
N MET A 18 -6.60 -6.30 3.99
CA MET A 18 -7.31 -6.41 5.26
C MET A 18 -6.52 -5.80 6.41
N ALA A 19 -5.20 -5.98 6.44
CA ALA A 19 -4.32 -5.30 7.39
C ALA A 19 -4.41 -3.78 7.24
N CYS A 20 -4.50 -3.27 6.01
CA CYS A 20 -4.70 -1.85 5.75
C CYS A 20 -6.10 -1.38 6.16
N MET A 21 -7.14 -2.14 5.85
CA MET A 21 -8.52 -1.82 6.24
C MET A 21 -8.68 -1.72 7.76
N THR A 22 -8.03 -2.62 8.51
CA THR A 22 -8.15 -2.69 9.97
C THR A 22 -7.26 -1.69 10.69
N ARG A 23 -6.06 -1.37 10.15
CA ARG A 23 -5.04 -0.56 10.84
C ARG A 23 -4.92 0.88 10.30
N CYS A 24 -5.36 1.16 9.08
CA CYS A 24 -5.21 2.48 8.46
C CYS A 24 -6.48 3.32 8.59
N SER A 25 -6.40 4.40 9.36
CA SER A 25 -7.51 5.37 9.50
C SER A 25 -7.91 6.08 8.20
N GLN A 26 -7.05 6.08 7.19
CA GLN A 26 -7.28 6.70 5.88
C GLN A 26 -7.72 5.69 4.82
N PHE A 27 -8.00 4.43 5.19
CA PHE A 27 -8.33 3.37 4.22
C PHE A 27 -9.48 3.75 3.28
N LYS A 28 -10.55 4.38 3.82
CA LYS A 28 -11.72 4.81 3.03
C LYS A 28 -11.38 5.89 1.99
N ALA A 29 -10.38 6.72 2.26
CA ALA A 29 -9.93 7.78 1.36
C ALA A 29 -8.76 7.33 0.46
N CYS A 30 -8.16 6.18 0.76
CA CYS A 30 -7.06 5.60 0.00
C CYS A 30 -7.58 4.99 -1.31
N ALA A 31 -7.36 5.68 -2.41
CA ALA A 31 -7.72 5.20 -3.75
C ALA A 31 -6.84 4.02 -4.20
N SER A 32 -5.57 4.02 -3.79
CA SER A 32 -4.60 2.98 -4.21
C SER A 32 -4.70 1.68 -3.41
N ARG A 33 -5.30 1.69 -2.21
CA ARG A 33 -5.48 0.52 -1.33
C ARG A 33 -4.24 -0.40 -1.24
N MET A 34 -3.06 0.20 -1.10
CA MET A 34 -1.73 -0.46 -1.17
C MET A 34 -1.43 -1.49 -0.06
N GLY A 35 -2.42 -1.87 0.76
CA GLY A 35 -2.21 -2.85 1.81
C GLY A 35 -1.12 -2.41 2.81
N SER A 36 -0.31 -3.38 3.25
CA SER A 36 0.88 -3.18 4.10
C SER A 36 1.98 -2.35 3.43
N ASP A 37 1.96 -2.23 2.11
CA ASP A 37 3.00 -1.52 1.34
C ASP A 37 2.86 0.02 1.45
N CYS A 38 1.75 0.47 2.06
CA CYS A 38 1.55 1.85 2.46
C CYS A 38 2.62 2.31 3.49
N LYS A 39 3.21 3.49 3.26
CA LYS A 39 4.20 4.16 4.11
C LYS A 39 3.75 4.34 5.55
N LYS A 40 2.45 4.49 5.79
CA LYS A 40 1.89 4.61 7.14
C LYS A 40 1.93 3.29 7.93
N LEU A 41 1.99 2.15 7.24
CA LEU A 41 2.04 0.80 7.82
C LEU A 41 3.45 0.19 7.80
N GLY A 42 4.47 0.98 7.44
CA GLY A 42 5.87 0.54 7.37
C GLY A 42 6.35 0.17 5.97
N GLY A 43 5.50 0.28 4.95
CA GLY A 43 5.90 0.13 3.55
C GLY A 43 6.61 1.37 2.99
N THR A 44 6.87 1.37 1.69
CA THR A 44 7.60 2.44 0.99
C THR A 44 6.69 3.33 0.15
N GLU A 45 5.47 2.89 -0.11
CA GLU A 45 4.58 3.55 -1.06
C GLU A 45 3.68 4.60 -0.39
N ILE A 46 3.52 5.75 -1.04
CA ILE A 46 2.65 6.82 -0.54
C ILE A 46 1.23 6.62 -1.10
N PRO A 47 0.20 6.48 -0.24
CA PRO A 47 -1.16 6.23 -0.71
C PRO A 47 -1.73 7.45 -1.44
N LYS A 48 -2.35 7.23 -2.60
CA LYS A 48 -3.16 8.26 -3.26
C LYS A 48 -4.44 8.45 -2.46
N ILE A 49 -4.63 9.63 -1.88
CA ILE A 49 -5.84 10.00 -1.15
C ILE A 49 -6.78 10.73 -2.11
N ASN A 50 -8.02 10.25 -2.30
CA ASN A 50 -8.99 10.90 -3.17
C ASN A 50 -9.33 12.29 -2.59
N SER A 51 -9.12 13.33 -3.39
CA SER A 51 -8.90 14.71 -2.94
C SER A 51 -10.13 15.36 -2.31
N GLY A 52 -10.23 15.23 -0.99
CA GLY A 52 -10.98 16.14 -0.11
C GLY A 52 -10.17 16.61 1.11
N GLY A 53 -8.91 16.18 1.27
CA GLY A 53 -8.13 16.47 2.47
C GLY A 53 -6.63 16.25 2.29
N ARG A 54 -5.92 17.35 2.05
CA ARG A 54 -4.51 17.65 2.36
C ARG A 54 -3.59 16.45 2.65
N TYR A 55 -3.20 15.72 1.61
CA TYR A 55 -1.91 15.04 1.65
C TYR A 55 -0.83 16.08 1.30
N HIS A 56 -0.12 16.62 2.30
CA HIS A 56 1.13 17.37 2.09
C HIS A 56 2.22 16.37 1.68
N GLY A 57 2.08 15.83 0.48
CA GLY A 57 3.12 15.05 -0.16
C GLY A 57 4.20 16.00 -0.61
N THR A 58 5.35 15.99 0.07
CA THR A 58 6.59 16.40 -0.57
C THR A 58 6.81 15.44 -1.73
N ALA A 59 6.34 15.83 -2.90
CA ALA A 59 6.53 15.14 -4.15
C ALA A 59 8.03 14.97 -4.39
N LYS A 60 8.53 13.75 -4.22
CA LYS A 60 9.73 13.29 -4.90
C LYS A 60 9.35 12.02 -5.65
N HIS A 61 8.96 12.28 -6.88
CA HIS A 61 9.00 11.34 -8.00
C HIS A 61 10.19 10.37 -7.87
N GLN A 62 9.91 9.07 -7.91
CA GLN A 62 10.60 8.19 -8.84
C GLN A 62 9.67 7.02 -9.16
N SER A 63 8.95 7.19 -10.26
CA SER A 63 8.32 6.12 -11.02
C SER A 63 9.37 5.07 -11.36
N LEU A 64 9.29 3.88 -10.76
CA LEU A 64 10.05 2.73 -11.21
C LEU A 64 9.52 2.29 -12.59
N PRO A 65 10.37 2.15 -13.62
CA PRO A 65 9.93 1.58 -14.88
C PRO A 65 9.57 0.11 -14.69
N ALA A 66 8.38 -0.27 -15.12
CA ALA A 66 7.96 -1.66 -15.30
C ALA A 66 8.95 -2.35 -16.25
N ARG A 67 9.73 -3.32 -15.74
CA ARG A 67 10.54 -4.21 -16.58
C ARG A 67 9.66 -5.38 -17.00
N THR A 68 9.26 -5.36 -18.26
CA THR A 68 8.84 -6.54 -19.03
C THR A 68 10.05 -7.46 -19.22
N GLY A 69 9.84 -8.76 -19.05
CA GLY A 69 10.74 -9.84 -19.44
C GLY A 69 9.91 -10.99 -19.96
#